data_AF-A0A444XF86-F1
#
_entry.id   AF-A0A444XF86-F1
#
_cell.length_a   1.000
_cell.length_b   1.000
_cell.length_c   1.000
_cell.angle_alpha   90.00
_cell.angle_beta   90.00
_cell.angle_gamma   90.00
#
_symmetry.space_group_name_H-M   'P 1'
#
loop_
_entity.id
_entity.type
_entity.pdbx_description
1 polymer ?
#
loop_
_entity_poly.entity_id
_entity_poly.type
_entity_poly.pdbx_seq_one_letter_code
_entity_poly.pdbx_strand_id
1 'polypeptide(L)'
;MTRGVVACKKRWYKINKTVAQFASCYDQASRNIRSGTNADDIKDQLPTQSGGSKRTKVSATGAYPSSSNPETQLADEPGVDSPVRPQGSKKSKRKGKGKVQMSEDFSEKKSSIVKKLFLMEDIKNVRENELMDREKEREEEREHRAKIMTIKENELQIQAAMKEQELKT
;
A
#
# COMPACT_ATOMS: atom_id res chain seq x y z
N MET A 1 11.13 24.20 -12.46
CA MET A 1 9.92 23.54 -11.90
C MET A 1 10.23 22.58 -10.73
N THR A 2 11.27 22.80 -9.92
CA THR A 2 11.82 21.79 -8.99
C THR A 2 11.08 21.59 -7.66
N ARG A 3 10.38 22.61 -7.15
CA ARG A 3 9.74 22.59 -5.81
C ARG A 3 8.71 21.45 -5.63
N GLY A 4 7.98 21.09 -6.67
CA GLY A 4 6.98 20.00 -6.62
C GLY A 4 7.60 18.62 -6.37
N VAL A 5 8.71 18.30 -7.05
CA VAL A 5 9.39 17.00 -6.92
C VAL A 5 9.88 16.75 -5.50
N VAL A 6 10.44 17.78 -4.85
CA VAL A 6 10.90 17.69 -3.45
C VAL A 6 9.73 17.47 -2.48
N ALA A 7 8.59 18.13 -2.71
CA ALA A 7 7.38 17.91 -1.90
C ALA A 7 6.82 16.49 -2.07
N CYS A 8 6.74 15.99 -3.31
CA CYS A 8 6.31 14.62 -3.61
C CYS A 8 7.26 13.58 -2.97
N LYS A 9 8.58 13.74 -3.11
CA LYS A 9 9.58 12.83 -2.50
C LYS A 9 9.48 12.83 -0.96
N LYS A 10 9.30 14.00 -0.33
CA LYS A 10 9.08 14.10 1.13
C LYS A 10 7.75 13.45 1.57
N ARG A 11 6.67 13.55 0.77
CA ARG A 11 5.40 12.87 1.06
C ARG A 11 5.50 11.35 0.87
N TRP A 12 6.19 10.90 -0.18
CA TRP A 12 6.45 9.48 -0.43
C TRP A 12 7.17 8.81 0.74
N TYR A 13 8.28 9.36 1.23
CA TYR A 13 9.00 8.76 2.36
C TYR A 13 8.14 8.63 3.64
N LYS A 14 7.22 9.56 3.89
CA LYS A 14 6.29 9.44 5.04
C LYS A 14 5.32 8.27 4.89
N ILE A 15 4.75 8.08 3.69
CA ILE A 15 3.83 6.97 3.38
C ILE A 15 4.60 5.64 3.35
N ASN A 16 5.77 5.61 2.73
CA ASN A 16 6.61 4.41 2.63
C ASN A 16 7.07 3.93 4.02
N LYS A 17 7.31 4.84 4.97
CA LYS A 17 7.60 4.46 6.37
C LYS A 17 6.43 3.71 7.00
N THR A 18 5.20 4.21 6.91
CA THR A 18 4.03 3.52 7.48
C THR A 18 3.71 2.21 6.78
N VAL A 19 3.92 2.13 5.45
CA VAL A 19 3.74 0.89 4.68
C VAL A 19 4.78 -0.16 5.06
N ALA A 20 6.05 0.21 5.23
CA ALA A 20 7.11 -0.70 5.68
C ALA A 20 6.85 -1.23 7.10
N GLN A 21 6.38 -0.37 8.01
CA GLN A 21 5.98 -0.80 9.36
C GLN A 21 4.81 -1.79 9.31
N PHE A 22 3.76 -1.49 8.55
CA PHE A 22 2.62 -2.42 8.34
C PHE A 22 3.09 -3.79 7.80
N ALA A 23 3.93 -3.80 6.76
CA ALA A 23 4.47 -5.04 6.19
C ALA A 23 5.25 -5.85 7.23
N SER A 24 6.12 -5.22 8.03
CA SER A 24 6.87 -5.94 9.07
C SER A 24 5.96 -6.54 10.17
N CYS A 25 4.89 -5.84 10.56
CA CYS A 25 3.92 -6.37 11.51
C CYS A 25 3.07 -7.50 10.89
N TYR A 26 2.68 -7.36 9.62
CA TYR A 26 1.93 -8.39 8.90
C TYR A 26 2.74 -9.67 8.73
N ASP A 27 4.01 -9.58 8.33
CA ASP A 27 4.92 -10.73 8.21
C ASP A 27 5.13 -11.43 9.56
N GLN A 28 5.26 -10.66 10.65
CA GLN A 28 5.43 -11.21 11.99
C GLN A 28 4.15 -11.90 12.50
N ALA A 29 2.99 -11.27 12.33
CA ALA A 29 1.70 -11.89 12.66
C ALA A 29 1.45 -13.15 11.82
N SER A 30 1.73 -13.10 10.51
CA SER A 30 1.57 -14.23 9.59
C SER A 30 2.41 -15.46 9.96
N ARG A 31 3.60 -15.26 10.54
CA ARG A 31 4.46 -16.34 11.05
C ARG A 31 3.99 -16.89 12.40
N ASN A 32 3.19 -16.13 13.14
CA ASN A 32 2.62 -16.52 14.42
C ASN A 32 1.27 -17.25 14.29
N ILE A 33 0.73 -17.44 13.07
CA ILE A 33 -0.49 -18.22 12.82
C ILE A 33 -0.22 -19.71 13.06
N ARG A 34 -0.26 -20.11 14.33
CA ARG A 34 -0.29 -21.52 14.75
C ARG A 34 -1.71 -22.06 14.56
N SER A 35 -1.82 -23.37 14.29
CA SER A 35 -3.13 -24.04 14.23
C SER A 35 -3.97 -23.73 15.48
N GLY A 36 -5.07 -23.01 15.30
CA GLY A 36 -5.96 -22.52 16.37
C GLY A 36 -6.35 -21.04 16.26
N THR A 37 -5.48 -20.15 15.79
CA THR A 37 -5.82 -18.71 15.64
C THR A 37 -6.69 -18.42 14.43
N ASN A 38 -7.70 -17.55 14.59
CA ASN A 38 -8.61 -17.12 13.54
C ASN A 38 -8.16 -15.80 12.86
N ALA A 39 -8.89 -15.35 11.84
CA ALA A 39 -8.53 -14.18 11.03
C ALA A 39 -8.86 -12.82 11.69
N ASP A 40 -9.61 -12.81 12.79
CA ASP A 40 -9.98 -11.62 13.57
C ASP A 40 -9.00 -11.40 14.74
N ASP A 41 -8.50 -12.47 15.38
CA ASP A 41 -7.38 -12.44 16.35
C ASP A 41 -6.16 -11.66 15.80
N ILE A 42 -5.95 -11.75 14.49
CA ILE A 42 -4.85 -11.10 13.75
C ILE A 42 -5.12 -9.60 13.56
N LYS A 43 -6.39 -9.19 13.42
CA LYS A 43 -6.78 -7.77 13.25
C LYS A 43 -6.56 -6.99 14.55
N ASP A 44 -6.94 -7.57 15.68
CA ASP A 44 -6.83 -6.94 16.99
C ASP A 44 -5.38 -6.88 17.51
N GLN A 45 -4.49 -7.74 16.98
CA GLN A 45 -3.04 -7.68 17.21
C GLN A 45 -2.31 -6.64 16.35
N LEU A 46 -2.94 -6.09 15.30
CA LEU A 46 -2.31 -5.05 14.48
C LEU A 46 -2.37 -3.68 15.19
N PRO A 47 -1.26 -2.91 15.28
CA PRO A 47 -1.27 -1.61 15.94
C PRO A 47 -2.22 -0.60 15.27
N THR A 48 -3.41 -0.43 15.83
CA THR A 48 -4.44 0.49 15.34
C THR A 48 -4.01 1.95 15.57
N GLN A 49 -3.28 2.52 14.60
CA GLN A 49 -2.83 3.91 14.66
C GLN A 49 -4.00 4.90 14.43
N SER A 50 -4.95 4.94 15.36
CA SER A 50 -6.06 5.91 15.44
C SER A 50 -5.57 7.30 15.87
N GLY A 51 -4.48 7.78 15.25
CA GLY A 51 -3.84 9.06 15.49
C GLY A 51 -4.58 10.20 14.80
N GLY A 52 -5.86 10.41 15.16
CA GLY A 52 -6.73 11.44 14.58
C GLY A 52 -6.15 12.84 14.72
N SER A 53 -5.50 13.34 13.65
CA SER A 53 -4.75 14.60 13.65
C SER A 53 -5.67 15.82 13.74
N LYS A 54 -6.03 16.20 14.97
CA LYS A 54 -6.76 17.45 15.26
C LYS A 54 -5.90 18.64 14.81
N ARG A 55 -6.39 19.41 13.82
CA ARG A 55 -5.67 20.56 13.24
C ARG A 55 -5.58 21.71 14.24
N THR A 56 -4.39 22.02 14.73
CA THR A 56 -4.12 23.25 15.50
C THR A 56 -4.43 24.48 14.65
N LYS A 57 -5.31 25.36 15.14
CA LYS A 57 -5.61 26.66 14.51
C LYS A 57 -4.49 27.64 14.86
N VAL A 58 -3.53 27.82 13.97
CA VAL A 58 -2.60 28.96 14.03
C VAL A 58 -3.27 30.22 13.47
N SER A 59 -3.35 31.27 14.29
CA SER A 59 -3.86 32.58 13.89
C SER A 59 -3.04 33.68 14.56
N ALA A 60 -1.95 34.10 13.89
CA ALA A 60 -1.02 35.11 14.38
C ALA A 60 -0.25 35.79 13.24
N THR A 61 -0.92 36.70 12.51
CA THR A 61 -0.32 37.78 11.70
C THR A 61 -1.34 38.91 11.59
N GLY A 62 -0.95 40.17 11.84
CA GLY A 62 -1.75 41.34 11.46
C GLY A 62 -2.78 41.85 12.48
N ALA A 63 -2.38 42.02 13.74
CA ALA A 63 -3.07 42.97 14.62
C ALA A 63 -2.48 44.37 14.41
N TYR A 64 -3.30 45.36 14.07
CA TYR A 64 -2.89 46.76 13.98
C TYR A 64 -3.09 47.45 15.35
N PRO A 65 -2.16 48.31 15.80
CA PRO A 65 -2.30 49.04 17.06
C PRO A 65 -3.29 50.22 16.93
N SER A 66 -4.01 50.52 18.01
CA SER A 66 -4.79 51.75 18.13
C SER A 66 -3.90 52.95 18.48
N SER A 67 -4.22 54.13 17.96
CA SER A 67 -3.53 55.38 18.32
C SER A 67 -4.49 56.58 18.45
N SER A 68 -5.09 56.69 19.63
CA SER A 68 -5.55 57.92 20.33
C SER A 68 -6.59 58.88 19.72
N ASN A 69 -7.33 59.51 20.65
CA ASN A 69 -8.46 60.42 20.44
C ASN A 69 -8.03 61.91 20.44
N PRO A 70 -8.95 62.86 20.20
CA PRO A 70 -9.31 63.75 21.31
C PRO A 70 -10.83 63.99 21.51
N GLU A 71 -11.19 64.38 22.74
CA GLU A 71 -12.54 64.70 23.27
C GLU A 71 -12.88 66.19 23.02
N THR A 72 -14.10 66.74 23.13
CA THR A 72 -15.50 66.26 23.38
C THR A 72 -16.48 67.14 22.53
N GLN A 73 -17.77 67.50 22.76
CA GLN A 73 -18.76 67.48 23.87
C GLN A 73 -20.22 67.34 23.36
N LEU A 74 -21.12 66.97 24.27
CA LEU A 74 -22.56 67.33 24.44
C LEU A 74 -23.39 67.97 23.30
N ALA A 75 -24.48 67.29 22.90
CA ALA A 75 -25.83 67.84 22.65
C ALA A 75 -26.86 66.70 22.46
N ASP A 76 -28.14 66.94 22.80
CA ASP A 76 -29.20 65.91 22.85
C ASP A 76 -30.15 65.85 21.62
N GLU A 77 -30.44 64.62 21.15
CA GLU A 77 -31.68 64.18 20.48
C GLU A 77 -32.14 64.99 19.21
N PRO A 78 -33.37 64.80 18.67
CA PRO A 78 -33.57 63.74 17.67
C PRO A 78 -34.16 64.23 16.32
N GLY A 79 -33.84 63.56 15.20
CA GLY A 79 -34.41 63.96 13.90
C GLY A 79 -34.24 62.97 12.73
N VAL A 80 -35.37 62.68 12.10
CA VAL A 80 -35.58 62.05 10.78
C VAL A 80 -34.53 62.33 9.68
N ASP A 81 -33.96 61.29 9.08
CA ASP A 81 -34.38 60.79 7.74
C ASP A 81 -33.78 59.38 7.47
N SER A 82 -34.36 58.61 6.54
CA SER A 82 -33.87 57.28 6.13
C SER A 82 -33.15 57.33 4.77
N PRO A 83 -31.81 57.16 4.71
CA PRO A 83 -31.06 57.29 3.46
C PRO A 83 -31.52 56.29 2.38
N VAL A 84 -32.14 56.80 1.32
CA VAL A 84 -32.65 56.01 0.19
C VAL A 84 -31.51 55.26 -0.49
N ARG A 85 -31.52 53.93 -0.37
CA ARG A 85 -30.47 53.05 -0.88
C ARG A 85 -30.49 53.04 -2.42
N PRO A 86 -29.36 53.32 -3.12
CA PRO A 86 -29.36 53.43 -4.59
C PRO A 86 -29.69 52.09 -5.28
N GLN A 87 -30.42 52.19 -6.40
CA GLN A 87 -31.01 51.06 -7.10
C GLN A 87 -29.94 50.15 -7.76
N GLY A 88 -29.78 48.93 -7.24
CA GLY A 88 -28.76 47.99 -7.70
C GLY A 88 -28.96 47.48 -9.14
N SER A 89 -28.02 47.79 -10.05
CA SER A 89 -28.10 47.37 -11.45
C SER A 89 -27.75 45.88 -11.66
N LYS A 90 -28.72 45.09 -12.13
CA LYS A 90 -28.56 43.65 -12.42
C LYS A 90 -27.73 43.39 -13.70
N LYS A 91 -26.39 43.39 -13.60
CA LYS A 91 -25.53 42.93 -14.71
C LYS A 91 -25.46 41.40 -14.80
N SER A 92 -26.28 40.82 -15.65
CA SER A 92 -26.20 39.40 -16.05
C SER A 92 -25.12 39.18 -17.12
N LYS A 93 -24.14 38.29 -16.85
CA LYS A 93 -23.24 37.57 -17.78
C LYS A 93 -22.20 36.80 -16.94
N ARG A 94 -21.75 35.58 -17.26
CA ARG A 94 -22.23 34.51 -18.18
C ARG A 94 -21.61 33.19 -17.67
N LYS A 95 -22.27 32.02 -17.86
CA LYS A 95 -21.67 30.72 -17.48
C LYS A 95 -20.45 30.38 -18.35
N GLY A 96 -19.25 30.43 -17.79
CA GLY A 96 -18.04 29.87 -18.39
C GLY A 96 -17.99 28.35 -18.21
N LYS A 97 -18.75 27.59 -19.02
CA LYS A 97 -18.74 26.12 -18.95
C LYS A 97 -17.53 25.56 -19.71
N GLY A 98 -16.37 25.54 -19.05
CA GLY A 98 -15.14 24.97 -19.60
C GLY A 98 -15.31 23.50 -19.97
N LYS A 99 -15.31 23.19 -21.27
CA LYS A 99 -15.31 21.80 -21.78
C LYS A 99 -13.87 21.26 -21.71
N VAL A 100 -13.49 20.69 -20.58
CA VAL A 100 -12.25 19.91 -20.49
C VAL A 100 -12.42 18.67 -21.37
N GLN A 101 -11.57 18.49 -22.39
CA GLN A 101 -11.55 17.29 -23.20
C GLN A 101 -10.72 16.22 -22.49
N MET A 102 -11.41 15.24 -21.90
CA MET A 102 -10.81 14.06 -21.24
C MET A 102 -11.53 12.80 -21.77
N SER A 103 -11.15 12.32 -22.96
CA SER A 103 -11.87 11.24 -23.68
C SER A 103 -11.00 10.01 -23.96
N GLU A 104 -9.80 10.18 -24.48
CA GLU A 104 -8.83 9.11 -24.74
C GLU A 104 -8.38 8.43 -23.43
N ASP A 105 -8.30 9.23 -22.38
CA ASP A 105 -7.69 8.94 -21.08
C ASP A 105 -8.26 7.71 -20.33
N PHE A 106 -9.39 7.12 -20.74
CA PHE A 106 -10.06 6.02 -20.04
C PHE A 106 -9.95 4.65 -20.75
N SER A 107 -9.85 4.60 -22.07
CA SER A 107 -9.72 3.34 -22.81
C SER A 107 -8.34 2.72 -22.63
N GLU A 108 -7.29 3.53 -22.72
CA GLU A 108 -5.91 3.11 -22.49
C GLU A 108 -5.70 2.61 -21.06
N LYS A 109 -6.27 3.29 -20.05
CA LYS A 109 -6.19 2.85 -18.65
C LYS A 109 -6.91 1.51 -18.44
N LYS A 110 -8.04 1.25 -19.10
CA LYS A 110 -8.66 -0.09 -19.10
C LYS A 110 -7.76 -1.14 -19.76
N SER A 111 -7.17 -0.85 -20.91
CA SER A 111 -6.22 -1.76 -21.59
C SER A 111 -5.00 -2.07 -20.71
N SER A 112 -4.45 -1.06 -20.05
CA SER A 112 -3.32 -1.20 -19.11
C SER A 112 -3.66 -2.09 -17.91
N ILE A 113 -4.85 -1.94 -17.32
CA ILE A 113 -5.31 -2.79 -16.22
C ILE A 113 -5.45 -4.26 -16.67
N VAL A 114 -6.08 -4.52 -17.81
CA VAL A 114 -6.23 -5.89 -18.34
C VAL A 114 -4.87 -6.53 -18.64
N LYS A 115 -3.97 -5.80 -19.31
CA LYS A 115 -2.59 -6.27 -19.56
C LYS A 115 -1.81 -6.55 -18.27
N LYS A 116 -2.01 -5.73 -17.23
CA LYS A 116 -1.36 -5.93 -15.92
C LYS A 116 -1.89 -7.18 -15.19
N LEU A 117 -3.18 -7.48 -15.31
CA LEU A 117 -3.76 -8.71 -14.74
C LEU A 117 -3.19 -9.94 -15.43
N PHE A 118 -3.19 -9.97 -16.76
CA PHE A 118 -2.62 -11.06 -17.57
C PHE A 118 -1.14 -11.32 -17.22
N LEU A 119 -0.30 -10.28 -17.21
CA LEU A 119 1.11 -10.41 -16.81
C LEU A 119 1.31 -10.90 -15.36
N MET A 120 0.38 -10.62 -14.46
CA MET A 120 0.44 -11.09 -13.06
C MET A 120 0.07 -12.58 -12.96
N GLU A 121 -0.83 -13.05 -13.82
CA GLU A 121 -1.21 -14.46 -13.97
C GLU A 121 -0.08 -15.27 -14.61
N ASP A 122 0.54 -14.77 -15.70
CA ASP A 122 1.74 -15.36 -16.31
C ASP A 122 2.88 -15.53 -15.26
N ILE A 123 3.18 -14.47 -14.50
CA ILE A 123 4.24 -14.48 -13.47
C ILE A 123 3.92 -15.46 -12.33
N LYS A 124 2.65 -15.69 -11.99
CA LYS A 124 2.25 -16.74 -11.05
C LYS A 124 2.53 -18.11 -11.65
N ASN A 125 2.00 -18.37 -12.85
CA ASN A 125 2.05 -19.67 -13.51
C ASN A 125 3.48 -20.13 -13.82
N VAL A 126 4.36 -19.21 -14.26
CA VAL A 126 5.79 -19.50 -14.45
C VAL A 126 6.45 -19.95 -13.14
N ARG A 127 6.23 -19.24 -12.03
CA ARG A 127 6.80 -19.60 -10.72
C ARG A 127 6.29 -20.93 -10.16
N GLU A 128 5.04 -21.25 -10.45
CA GLU A 128 4.40 -22.50 -10.04
C GLU A 128 4.99 -23.69 -10.81
N ASN A 129 5.14 -23.55 -12.14
CA ASN A 129 5.85 -24.54 -12.96
C ASN A 129 7.31 -24.70 -12.53
N GLU A 130 8.06 -23.60 -12.35
CA GLU A 130 9.44 -23.64 -11.84
C GLU A 130 9.57 -24.36 -10.48
N LEU A 131 8.53 -24.37 -9.64
CA LEU A 131 8.54 -25.12 -8.37
C LEU A 131 8.24 -26.60 -8.60
N MET A 132 7.26 -26.92 -9.45
CA MET A 132 6.91 -28.30 -9.83
C MET A 132 8.07 -29.03 -10.51
N ASP A 133 8.77 -28.39 -11.45
CA ASP A 133 9.90 -29.02 -12.16
C ASP A 133 11.05 -29.37 -11.19
N ARG A 134 11.34 -28.49 -10.23
CA ARG A 134 12.32 -28.75 -9.15
C ARG A 134 11.83 -29.73 -8.08
N GLU A 135 10.51 -29.93 -7.93
CA GLU A 135 9.96 -31.01 -7.09
C GLU A 135 10.24 -32.36 -7.75
N LYS A 136 9.92 -32.45 -9.05
CA LYS A 136 10.08 -33.64 -9.89
C LYS A 136 11.54 -34.05 -10.06
N GLU A 137 12.46 -33.12 -10.35
CA GLU A 137 13.90 -33.42 -10.45
C GLU A 137 14.44 -34.06 -9.15
N ARG A 138 14.02 -33.55 -7.99
CA ARG A 138 14.36 -34.13 -6.67
C ARG A 138 13.69 -35.48 -6.41
N GLU A 139 12.56 -35.79 -7.05
CA GLU A 139 11.91 -37.09 -6.93
C GLU A 139 12.62 -38.14 -7.79
N GLU A 140 12.94 -37.80 -9.05
CA GLU A 140 13.75 -38.62 -9.95
C GLU A 140 15.16 -38.89 -9.35
N GLU A 141 15.78 -37.90 -8.72
CA GLU A 141 17.06 -38.08 -8.01
C GLU A 141 16.94 -39.05 -6.81
N ARG A 142 15.85 -38.95 -6.01
CA ARG A 142 15.59 -39.88 -4.90
C ARG A 142 15.35 -41.30 -5.40
N GLU A 143 14.56 -41.48 -6.46
CA GLU A 143 14.37 -42.79 -7.08
C GLU A 143 15.69 -43.38 -7.57
N HIS A 144 16.51 -42.59 -8.26
CA HIS A 144 17.81 -43.03 -8.77
C HIS A 144 18.75 -43.44 -7.64
N ARG A 145 18.81 -42.65 -6.55
CA ARG A 145 19.56 -42.98 -5.33
C ARG A 145 19.04 -44.26 -4.66
N ALA A 146 17.72 -44.45 -4.58
CA ALA A 146 17.12 -45.66 -4.01
C ALA A 146 17.46 -46.91 -4.85
N LYS A 147 17.37 -46.82 -6.18
CA LYS A 147 17.75 -47.89 -7.12
C LYS A 147 19.23 -48.26 -7.00
N ILE A 148 20.13 -47.26 -6.84
CA ILE A 148 21.55 -47.52 -6.57
C ILE A 148 21.76 -48.24 -5.23
N MET A 149 21.03 -47.86 -4.19
CA MET A 149 21.14 -48.52 -2.88
C MET A 149 20.67 -49.99 -2.93
N THR A 150 19.56 -50.29 -3.61
CA THR A 150 19.09 -51.69 -3.76
C THR A 150 20.01 -52.55 -4.61
N ILE A 151 20.64 -51.99 -5.66
CA ILE A 151 21.66 -52.71 -6.45
C ILE A 151 22.87 -53.08 -5.59
N LYS A 152 23.39 -52.13 -4.79
CA LYS A 152 24.53 -52.38 -3.88
C LYS A 152 24.22 -53.38 -2.77
N GLU A 153 23.02 -53.33 -2.21
CA GLU A 153 22.56 -54.29 -1.21
C GLU A 153 22.51 -55.71 -1.79
N ASN A 154 21.93 -55.89 -2.98
CA ASN A 154 21.91 -57.16 -3.67
C ASN A 154 23.32 -57.68 -4.00
N GLU A 155 24.25 -56.79 -4.40
CA GLU A 155 25.65 -57.15 -4.65
C GLU A 155 26.35 -57.65 -3.38
N LEU A 156 26.15 -56.96 -2.24
CA LEU A 156 26.70 -57.39 -0.95
C LEU A 156 26.13 -58.73 -0.49
N GLN A 157 24.84 -58.98 -0.70
CA GLN A 157 24.21 -60.26 -0.38
C GLN A 157 24.78 -61.41 -1.23
N ILE A 158 25.04 -61.17 -2.52
CA ILE A 158 25.71 -62.15 -3.41
C ILE A 158 27.14 -62.42 -2.93
N GLN A 159 27.93 -61.38 -2.61
CA GLN A 159 29.29 -61.54 -2.09
C GLN A 159 29.33 -62.31 -0.76
N ALA A 160 28.37 -62.04 0.14
CA ALA A 160 28.23 -62.77 1.40
C ALA A 160 27.89 -64.26 1.17
N ALA A 161 26.92 -64.55 0.29
CA ALA A 161 26.49 -65.90 0.00
C ALA A 161 27.59 -66.77 -0.65
N MET A 162 28.40 -66.21 -1.56
CA MET A 162 29.57 -66.91 -2.11
C MET A 162 30.57 -67.28 -1.01
N LYS A 163 30.93 -66.30 -0.16
CA LYS A 163 31.89 -66.49 0.93
C LYS A 163 31.41 -67.50 1.99
N GLU A 164 30.09 -67.59 2.20
CA GLU A 164 29.49 -68.60 3.10
C GLU A 164 29.53 -70.03 2.51
N GLN A 165 29.62 -70.18 1.18
CA GLN A 165 29.86 -71.49 0.54
C GLN A 165 31.35 -71.87 0.57
N GLU A 166 32.26 -70.93 0.31
CA GLU A 166 33.71 -71.13 0.44
C GLU A 166 34.08 -71.62 1.86
N LEU A 167 33.50 -71.03 2.90
CA LEU A 167 33.72 -71.41 4.30
C LEU A 167 33.11 -72.78 4.72
N LYS A 168 32.42 -73.48 3.83
CA LYS A 168 31.80 -74.80 4.07
C LYS A 168 32.46 -75.94 3.27
N THR A 169 33.59 -75.66 2.61
CA THR A 169 34.30 -76.60 1.72
C THR A 169 35.68 -76.95 2.28
#